data_AF-A0A6M3LFN0-F1
#
_entry.id   AF-A0A6M3LFN0-F1
#
_cell.length_a   1.000
_cell.length_b   1.000
_cell.length_c   1.000
_cell.angle_alpha   90.00
_cell.angle_beta   90.00
_cell.angle_gamma   90.00
#
_symmetry.space_group_name_H-M   'P 1'
#
loop_
_entity.id
_entity.type
_entity.pdbx_description
1 polymer ?
#
loop_
_entity_poly.entity_id
_entity_poly.type
_entity_poly.pdbx_seq_one_letter_code
_entity_poly.pdbx_strand_id
1 'polypeptide(L)'
;MNIYEKLQAIRCELQGQTLKKSGKNEFVKYAYFELSDFIPAVNLLMKTHKITSTIQYDKDIAKLTLINCEKPEETLIFTSPMADGGLKACSPVQNLGASITYLRRYLWINALEIIEADSLDASTKKEEGEHFIPDDRTNLDIGKIVCSDCSQPILTKEGAEDTKVINFSKSKYGKPICWNCQQKKK
;
A
#
# COMPACT_ATOMS: atom_id res chain seq x y z
N MET A 1 9.13 -17.76 -31.02
CA MET A 1 8.99 -16.52 -30.23
C MET A 1 10.21 -16.38 -29.35
N ASN A 2 10.90 -15.24 -29.41
CA ASN A 2 11.91 -14.85 -28.44
C ASN A 2 11.25 -14.47 -27.09
N ILE A 3 12.07 -14.17 -26.07
CA ILE A 3 11.54 -13.82 -24.75
C ILE A 3 10.65 -12.57 -24.73
N TYR A 4 10.92 -11.57 -25.58
CA TYR A 4 10.12 -10.34 -25.67
C TYR A 4 8.72 -10.63 -26.23
N GLU A 5 8.64 -11.40 -27.30
CA GLU A 5 7.37 -11.82 -27.91
C GLU A 5 6.54 -12.65 -26.93
N LYS A 6 7.17 -13.57 -26.19
CA LYS A 6 6.51 -14.38 -25.17
C LYS A 6 5.99 -13.53 -24.01
N LEU A 7 6.77 -12.55 -23.54
CA LEU A 7 6.31 -11.61 -22.52
C LEU A 7 5.11 -10.80 -23.01
N GLN A 8 5.15 -10.29 -24.25
CA GLN A 8 4.03 -9.55 -24.84
C GLN A 8 2.77 -10.41 -24.95
N ALA A 9 2.89 -11.69 -25.34
CA ALA A 9 1.76 -12.61 -25.39
C ALA A 9 1.13 -12.84 -24.01
N ILE A 10 1.96 -13.06 -22.97
CA ILE A 10 1.51 -13.17 -21.58
C ILE A 10 0.75 -11.90 -21.16
N ARG A 11 1.27 -10.71 -21.47
CA ARG A 11 0.62 -9.43 -21.13
C ARG A 11 -0.77 -9.30 -21.79
N CYS A 12 -0.85 -9.55 -23.10
CA CYS A 12 -2.12 -9.49 -23.83
C CYS A 12 -3.15 -10.50 -23.28
N GLU A 13 -2.74 -11.74 -23.03
CA GLU A 13 -3.62 -12.77 -22.49
C GLU A 13 -4.06 -12.48 -21.07
N LEU A 14 -3.18 -11.92 -20.23
CA LEU A 14 -3.52 -11.53 -18.87
C LEU A 14 -4.52 -10.36 -18.85
N GLN A 15 -4.34 -9.36 -19.72
CA GLN A 15 -5.26 -8.23 -19.87
C GLN A 15 -6.66 -8.66 -20.37
N GLY A 16 -6.72 -9.75 -21.13
CA GLY A 16 -7.99 -10.38 -21.54
C GLY A 16 -8.71 -11.13 -20.40
N GLN A 17 -8.07 -11.34 -19.24
CA GLN A 17 -8.68 -12.00 -18.09
C GLN A 17 -9.33 -11.00 -17.13
N THR A 18 -10.47 -11.39 -16.56
CA THR A 18 -11.12 -10.62 -15.49
C THR A 18 -10.42 -10.87 -14.16
N LEU A 19 -9.40 -10.08 -13.85
CA LEU A 19 -8.73 -10.09 -12.55
C LEU A 19 -9.53 -9.27 -11.51
N LYS A 20 -9.64 -9.78 -10.28
CA LYS A 20 -10.33 -9.10 -9.17
C LYS A 20 -9.32 -8.69 -8.12
N LYS A 21 -9.37 -7.42 -7.74
CA LYS A 21 -8.60 -6.86 -6.62
C LYS A 21 -9.17 -7.40 -5.30
N SER A 22 -8.34 -8.06 -4.51
CA SER A 22 -8.72 -8.49 -3.15
C SER A 22 -8.23 -7.52 -2.08
N GLY A 23 -7.13 -6.82 -2.34
CA GLY A 23 -6.54 -5.85 -1.43
C GLY A 23 -7.41 -4.61 -1.26
N LYS A 24 -7.59 -4.17 -0.01
CA LYS A 24 -8.35 -2.97 0.34
C LYS A 24 -7.51 -2.07 1.22
N ASN A 25 -7.37 -0.82 0.81
CA ASN A 25 -6.83 0.21 1.69
C ASN A 25 -8.00 0.91 2.40
N GLU A 26 -8.21 0.58 3.67
CA GLU A 26 -9.33 1.11 4.47
C GLU A 26 -9.26 2.62 4.67
N PHE A 27 -8.06 3.20 4.62
CA PHE A 27 -7.84 4.64 4.88
C PHE A 27 -8.21 5.51 3.68
N VAL A 28 -7.95 5.03 2.46
CA VAL A 28 -8.13 5.80 1.22
C VAL A 28 -9.17 5.18 0.29
N LYS A 29 -9.92 4.17 0.78
CA LYS A 29 -11.06 3.52 0.13
C LYS A 29 -10.83 3.05 -1.31
N TYR A 30 -9.58 2.78 -1.69
CA TYR A 30 -9.26 2.15 -2.97
C TYR A 30 -8.91 0.68 -2.80
N ALA A 31 -9.23 -0.10 -3.83
CA ALA A 31 -8.79 -1.47 -3.95
C ALA A 31 -7.49 -1.54 -4.78
N TYR A 32 -6.59 -2.45 -4.42
CA TYR A 32 -5.33 -2.70 -5.09
C TYR A 32 -5.15 -4.19 -5.37
N PHE A 33 -4.27 -4.55 -6.30
CA PHE A 33 -3.97 -5.96 -6.56
C PHE A 33 -3.02 -6.56 -5.51
N GLU A 34 -3.36 -7.74 -5.03
CA GLU A 34 -2.47 -8.60 -4.26
C GLU A 34 -1.81 -9.64 -5.16
N LEU A 35 -0.66 -10.18 -4.73
CA LEU A 35 0.05 -11.21 -5.49
C LEU A 35 -0.87 -12.41 -5.80
N SER A 36 -1.72 -12.81 -4.85
CA SER A 36 -2.70 -13.89 -5.03
C SER A 36 -3.71 -13.63 -6.13
N ASP A 37 -3.97 -12.37 -6.49
CA ASP A 37 -5.01 -12.00 -7.46
C ASP A 37 -4.62 -12.35 -8.89
N PHE A 38 -3.32 -12.38 -9.19
CA PHE A 38 -2.84 -12.55 -10.56
C PHE A 38 -1.71 -13.58 -10.71
N ILE A 39 -0.89 -13.86 -9.68
CA ILE A 39 0.22 -14.81 -9.80
C ILE A 39 -0.23 -16.22 -10.24
N PRO A 40 -1.36 -16.79 -9.76
CA PRO A 40 -1.83 -18.08 -10.26
C PRO A 40 -2.11 -18.08 -11.76
N ALA A 41 -2.76 -17.04 -12.29
CA ALA A 41 -3.02 -16.88 -13.72
C ALA A 41 -1.71 -16.71 -14.50
N VAL A 42 -0.80 -15.87 -14.01
CA VAL A 42 0.51 -15.62 -14.62
C VAL A 42 1.34 -16.90 -14.70
N ASN A 43 1.33 -17.74 -13.66
CA ASN A 43 2.04 -19.03 -13.68
C ASN A 43 1.52 -19.98 -14.76
N LEU A 44 0.19 -20.01 -14.99
CA LEU A 44 -0.40 -20.79 -16.06
C LEU A 44 0.01 -20.26 -17.44
N LEU A 45 -0.02 -18.94 -17.64
CA LEU A 45 0.42 -18.30 -18.88
C LEU A 45 1.92 -18.53 -19.14
N MET A 46 2.77 -18.36 -18.12
CA MET A 46 4.20 -18.65 -18.20
C MET A 46 4.46 -20.11 -18.61
N LYS A 47 3.72 -21.07 -18.02
CA LYS A 47 3.80 -22.49 -18.43
C LYS A 47 3.43 -22.68 -19.90
N THR A 48 2.32 -22.09 -20.36
CA THR A 48 1.87 -22.16 -21.76
C THR A 48 2.92 -21.59 -22.72
N HIS A 49 3.49 -20.43 -22.39
CA HIS A 49 4.48 -19.74 -23.21
C HIS A 49 5.91 -20.22 -23.02
N LYS A 50 6.13 -21.25 -22.19
CA LYS A 50 7.46 -21.80 -21.85
C LYS A 50 8.42 -20.71 -21.37
N ILE A 51 7.93 -19.86 -20.47
CA ILE A 51 8.73 -18.93 -19.66
C ILE A 51 8.69 -19.38 -18.21
N THR A 52 9.74 -19.12 -17.46
CA THR A 52 9.73 -19.17 -16.00
C THR A 52 10.28 -17.87 -15.42
N SER A 53 10.18 -17.70 -14.11
CA SER A 53 10.72 -16.54 -13.42
C SER A 53 11.43 -16.91 -12.13
N THR A 54 12.43 -16.12 -11.76
CA THR A 54 13.10 -16.17 -10.46
C THR A 54 13.12 -14.79 -9.83
N ILE A 55 13.10 -14.74 -8.50
CA ILE A 55 13.18 -13.48 -7.76
C ILE A 55 14.35 -13.56 -6.79
N GLN A 56 15.15 -12.52 -6.77
CA GLN A 56 16.32 -12.39 -5.91
C GLN A 56 16.26 -11.05 -5.18
N TYR A 57 16.68 -11.05 -3.92
CA TYR A 57 16.80 -9.85 -3.11
C TYR A 57 18.23 -9.77 -2.63
N ASP A 58 18.89 -8.66 -2.96
CA ASP A 58 20.16 -8.27 -2.37
C ASP A 58 19.90 -7.18 -1.32
N LYS A 59 20.96 -6.67 -0.70
CA LYS A 59 20.90 -5.57 0.25
C LYS A 59 20.28 -4.30 -0.37
N ASP A 60 20.63 -4.02 -1.62
CA ASP A 60 20.30 -2.74 -2.27
C ASP A 60 19.29 -2.88 -3.42
N ILE A 61 19.08 -4.10 -3.94
CA ILE A 61 18.25 -4.31 -5.14
C ILE A 61 17.39 -5.58 -5.05
N ALA A 62 16.13 -5.45 -5.46
CA ALA A 62 15.24 -6.56 -5.75
C ALA A 62 15.20 -6.80 -7.27
N LYS A 63 15.25 -8.07 -7.67
CA LYS A 63 15.34 -8.48 -9.08
C LYS A 63 14.31 -9.55 -9.41
N LEU A 64 13.52 -9.34 -10.46
CA LEU A 64 12.69 -10.35 -11.11
C LEU A 64 13.33 -10.68 -12.47
N THR A 65 13.74 -11.93 -12.65
CA THR A 65 14.32 -12.42 -13.90
C THR A 65 13.32 -13.34 -14.58
N LEU A 66 12.91 -12.99 -15.80
CA LEU A 66 12.17 -13.89 -16.69
C LEU A 66 13.16 -14.66 -17.55
N ILE A 67 12.90 -15.95 -17.76
CA ILE A 67 13.80 -16.87 -18.45
C ILE A 67 13.02 -17.63 -19.51
N ASN A 68 13.51 -17.64 -20.74
CA ASN A 68 12.95 -18.48 -21.80
C ASN A 68 13.36 -19.94 -21.55
N CYS A 69 12.40 -20.82 -21.27
CA CYS A 69 12.70 -22.23 -20.95
C CYS A 69 13.27 -23.02 -22.14
N GLU A 70 13.07 -22.54 -23.37
CA GLU A 70 13.60 -23.17 -24.58
C GLU A 70 15.03 -22.70 -24.91
N LYS A 71 15.44 -21.54 -24.36
CA LYS A 71 16.74 -20.91 -24.54
C LYS A 71 17.12 -20.15 -23.26
N PRO A 72 17.64 -20.84 -22.23
CA PRO A 72 17.83 -20.26 -20.90
C PRO A 72 18.74 -19.03 -20.82
N GLU A 73 19.56 -18.79 -21.84
CA GLU A 73 20.37 -17.59 -22.02
C GLU A 73 19.55 -16.34 -22.39
N GLU A 74 18.38 -16.52 -23.02
CA GLU A 74 17.44 -15.42 -23.29
C GLU A 74 16.68 -15.07 -22.01
N THR A 75 17.06 -13.95 -21.39
CA THR A 75 16.49 -13.47 -20.12
C THR A 75 16.06 -12.01 -20.18
N LEU A 76 15.09 -11.63 -19.34
CA LEU A 76 14.68 -10.25 -19.10
C LEU A 76 14.71 -9.96 -17.61
N ILE A 77 15.27 -8.81 -17.23
CA ILE A 77 15.50 -8.47 -15.83
C ILE A 77 14.74 -7.18 -15.51
N PHE A 78 13.85 -7.28 -14.53
CA PHE A 78 13.17 -6.14 -13.91
C PHE A 78 13.78 -5.91 -12.53
N THR A 79 14.00 -4.65 -12.17
CA THR A 79 14.64 -4.30 -10.92
C THR A 79 13.87 -3.22 -10.17
N SER A 80 14.08 -3.18 -8.86
CA SER A 80 13.61 -2.12 -7.98
C SER A 80 14.62 -1.94 -6.85
N PRO A 81 14.95 -0.71 -6.43
CA PRO A 81 15.79 -0.49 -5.26
C PRO A 81 15.13 -1.08 -4.01
N MET A 82 15.94 -1.62 -3.10
CA MET A 82 15.45 -2.02 -1.79
C MET A 82 15.04 -0.79 -0.97
N ALA A 83 13.95 -0.92 -0.23
CA ALA A 83 13.45 0.10 0.67
C ALA A 83 13.04 -0.53 2.00
N ASP A 84 13.21 0.20 3.10
CA ASP A 84 12.71 -0.22 4.40
C ASP A 84 11.16 -0.26 4.38
N GLY A 85 10.58 -1.31 4.96
CA GLY A 85 9.14 -1.48 5.07
C GLY A 85 8.52 -0.49 6.05
N GLY A 86 9.32 0.14 6.91
CA GLY A 86 8.90 1.22 7.79
C GLY A 86 7.86 0.81 8.85
N LEU A 87 7.71 -0.50 9.12
CA LEU A 87 6.77 -1.00 10.11
C LEU A 87 7.35 -0.75 11.52
N LYS A 88 6.78 0.24 12.19
CA LYS A 88 7.05 0.52 13.60
C LYS A 88 6.66 -0.70 14.46
N ALA A 89 7.46 -0.98 15.48
CA ALA A 89 7.26 -2.10 16.41
C ALA A 89 7.38 -3.51 15.80
N CYS A 90 7.94 -3.65 14.59
CA CYS A 90 8.33 -4.94 14.02
C CYS A 90 9.84 -5.22 14.21
N SER A 91 10.18 -6.50 14.37
CA SER A 91 11.58 -6.94 14.33
C SER A 91 12.21 -6.68 12.95
N PRO A 92 13.55 -6.58 12.85
CA PRO A 92 14.22 -6.38 11.55
C PRO A 92 13.83 -7.39 10.48
N VAL A 93 13.64 -8.67 10.84
CA VAL A 93 13.25 -9.72 9.88
C VAL A 93 11.81 -9.55 9.39
N GLN A 94 10.91 -9.04 10.22
CA GLN A 94 9.53 -8.75 9.82
C GLN A 94 9.48 -7.53 8.90
N ASN A 95 10.27 -6.48 9.19
CA ASN A 95 10.42 -5.34 8.29
C ASN A 95 10.95 -5.77 6.92
N LEU A 96 11.99 -6.61 6.90
CA LEU A 96 12.52 -7.19 5.66
C LEU A 96 11.45 -7.99 4.90
N GLY A 97 10.67 -8.83 5.59
CA GLY A 97 9.59 -9.60 4.98
C GLY A 97 8.51 -8.72 4.36
N ALA A 98 8.18 -7.59 5.00
CA ALA A 98 7.26 -6.60 4.47
C ALA A 98 7.81 -5.93 3.21
N SER A 99 9.06 -5.44 3.26
CA SER A 99 9.76 -4.87 2.09
C SER A 99 9.76 -5.83 0.90
N ILE A 100 10.18 -7.07 1.13
CA ILE A 100 10.27 -8.12 0.12
C ILE A 100 8.91 -8.37 -0.52
N THR A 101 7.85 -8.50 0.27
CA THR A 101 6.49 -8.76 -0.25
C THR A 101 6.00 -7.60 -1.11
N TYR A 102 6.26 -6.36 -0.67
CA TYR A 102 5.84 -5.16 -1.38
C TYR A 102 6.59 -5.00 -2.71
N LEU A 103 7.91 -5.12 -2.68
CA LEU A 103 8.77 -5.02 -3.86
C LEU A 103 8.48 -6.13 -4.86
N ARG A 104 8.22 -7.36 -4.38
CA ARG A 104 7.79 -8.47 -5.23
C ARG A 104 6.58 -8.11 -6.08
N ARG A 105 5.57 -7.49 -5.46
CA ARG A 105 4.37 -7.07 -6.17
C ARG A 105 4.67 -6.01 -7.23
N TYR A 106 5.49 -5.00 -6.91
CA TYR A 106 5.86 -3.97 -7.87
C TYR A 106 6.67 -4.50 -9.04
N LEU A 107 7.62 -5.40 -8.80
CA LEU A 107 8.36 -6.06 -9.87
C LEU A 107 7.41 -6.79 -10.83
N TRP A 108 6.42 -7.51 -10.31
CA TRP A 108 5.44 -8.20 -11.13
C TRP A 108 4.48 -7.26 -11.86
N ILE A 109 3.94 -6.25 -11.19
CA ILE A 109 3.06 -5.25 -11.80
C ILE A 109 3.78 -4.56 -12.96
N ASN A 110 5.04 -4.16 -12.77
CA ASN A 110 5.86 -3.55 -13.80
C ASN A 110 6.17 -4.52 -14.95
N ALA A 111 6.56 -5.75 -14.64
CA ALA A 111 6.86 -6.75 -15.66
C ALA A 111 5.64 -7.10 -16.53
N LEU A 112 4.45 -7.14 -15.93
CA LEU A 112 3.21 -7.54 -16.59
C LEU A 112 2.37 -6.38 -17.13
N GLU A 113 2.81 -5.13 -16.90
CA GLU A 113 2.04 -3.92 -17.24
C GLU A 113 0.60 -4.00 -16.71
N ILE A 114 0.45 -4.42 -15.46
CA ILE A 114 -0.84 -4.38 -14.77
C ILE A 114 -1.11 -2.91 -14.41
N ILE A 115 -1.97 -2.26 -15.19
CA ILE A 115 -2.33 -0.86 -14.99
C ILE A 115 -3.25 -0.76 -13.78
N GLU A 116 -2.82 -0.03 -12.75
CA GLU A 116 -3.72 0.46 -11.71
C GLU A 116 -4.31 1.81 -12.14
N ALA A 117 -5.52 2.12 -11.67
CA ALA A 117 -6.11 3.42 -11.94
C ALA A 117 -5.19 4.51 -11.40
N ASP A 118 -4.77 5.43 -12.28
CA ASP A 118 -3.94 6.58 -11.94
C ASP A 118 -4.79 7.55 -11.09
N SER A 119 -4.87 7.27 -9.79
CA SER A 119 -5.77 7.95 -8.87
C SER A 119 -5.21 9.29 -8.37
N LEU A 120 -4.05 9.73 -8.89
CA LEU A 120 -3.49 11.04 -8.59
C LEU A 120 -4.29 12.19 -9.22
N ASP A 121 -4.94 11.97 -10.36
CA ASP A 121 -5.72 13.00 -11.06
C ASP A 121 -7.11 13.30 -10.45
N ALA A 122 -7.50 12.60 -9.38
CA ALA A 122 -8.75 12.88 -8.66
C ALA A 122 -8.64 14.03 -7.64
N SER A 123 -7.52 14.78 -7.62
CA SER A 123 -7.26 15.87 -6.66
C SER A 123 -6.96 17.22 -7.30
N THR A 124 -7.49 17.50 -8.49
CA THR A 124 -7.31 18.82 -9.15
C THR A 124 -8.63 19.54 -9.39
N LYS A 125 -9.36 19.84 -8.31
CA LYS A 125 -10.15 21.08 -8.21
C LYS A 125 -9.98 21.70 -6.83
N LYS A 126 -9.01 22.62 -6.76
CA LYS A 126 -8.85 23.85 -5.94
C LYS A 126 -9.50 23.81 -4.55
N GLU A 127 -8.74 24.03 -3.48
CA GLU A 127 -8.31 25.38 -3.10
C GLU A 127 -6.89 25.47 -2.54
N GLU A 128 -6.40 26.70 -2.54
CA GLU A 128 -5.02 27.14 -2.69
C GLU A 128 -4.12 26.95 -1.47
N GLY A 129 -2.86 26.60 -1.77
CA GLY A 129 -1.70 26.98 -0.97
C GLY A 129 -1.19 25.91 -0.02
N GLU A 130 -0.21 25.13 -0.45
CA GLU A 130 1.09 25.00 0.24
C GLU A 130 2.05 24.12 -0.55
N HIS A 131 3.33 24.48 -0.47
CA HIS A 131 4.45 23.86 -1.18
C HIS A 131 4.52 22.35 -0.92
N PHE A 132 4.70 21.57 -2.00
CA PHE A 132 5.06 20.16 -1.91
C PHE A 132 6.49 20.05 -1.35
N ILE A 133 6.61 19.78 -0.05
CA ILE A 133 7.83 19.29 0.58
C ILE A 133 7.62 17.79 0.78
N PRO A 134 8.45 16.91 0.20
CA PRO A 134 8.44 15.50 0.60
C PRO A 134 9.12 15.41 1.98
N ASP A 135 8.33 15.23 3.03
CA ASP A 135 8.79 14.93 4.40
C ASP A 135 8.04 13.65 4.81
N ASP A 136 8.68 12.49 4.99
CA ASP A 136 9.65 12.16 6.04
C ASP A 136 9.09 12.46 7.46
N ARG A 137 9.39 11.54 8.38
CA ARG A 137 9.21 11.65 9.83
C ARG A 137 7.80 11.58 10.47
N THR A 138 7.58 10.41 11.06
CA THR A 138 7.38 10.22 12.50
C THR A 138 6.34 11.08 13.26
N ASN A 139 5.42 10.33 13.86
CA ASN A 139 4.83 10.56 15.20
C ASN A 139 3.83 11.72 15.31
N LEU A 140 2.54 11.38 15.19
CA LEU A 140 1.51 11.54 16.24
C LEU A 140 0.14 11.58 15.56
N ASP A 141 -0.39 10.43 15.19
CA ASP A 141 -1.85 10.28 15.11
C ASP A 141 -2.22 8.91 15.70
N ILE A 142 -1.98 8.79 17.01
CA ILE A 142 -2.96 8.09 17.84
C ILE A 142 -4.26 8.80 17.52
N GLY A 143 -5.22 8.10 16.92
CA GLY A 143 -6.49 8.70 16.51
C GLY A 143 -7.13 9.44 17.67
N LYS A 144 -6.89 10.76 17.74
CA LYS A 144 -7.27 11.61 18.87
C LYS A 144 -8.79 11.64 18.91
N ILE A 145 -9.37 11.17 20.00
CA ILE A 145 -10.82 11.24 20.19
C ILE A 145 -11.26 12.72 20.19
N VAL A 146 -12.07 13.09 19.20
CA VAL A 146 -12.60 14.45 19.03
C VAL A 146 -13.94 14.64 19.72
N CYS A 147 -14.20 15.88 20.13
CA CYS A 147 -15.48 16.30 20.70
C CYS A 147 -16.57 16.30 19.63
N SER A 148 -17.68 15.60 19.88
CA SER A 148 -18.82 15.52 18.96
C SER A 148 -19.58 16.84 18.75
N ASP A 149 -19.30 17.88 19.53
CA ASP A 149 -20.02 19.16 19.46
C ASP A 149 -19.20 20.30 18.82
N CYS A 150 -17.88 20.30 18.98
CA CYS A 150 -17.02 21.36 18.43
C CYS A 150 -15.89 20.83 17.53
N SER A 151 -15.81 19.51 17.35
CA SER A 151 -14.80 18.83 16.52
C SER A 151 -13.36 19.03 16.96
N GLN A 152 -13.12 19.63 18.13
CA GLN A 152 -11.79 19.80 18.71
C GLN A 152 -11.33 18.52 19.42
N PRO A 153 -10.03 18.20 19.37
CA PRO A 153 -9.47 17.03 20.07
C PRO A 153 -9.60 17.18 21.60
N ILE A 154 -9.91 16.08 22.28
CA ILE A 154 -10.07 16.06 23.74
C ILE A 154 -8.75 15.68 24.39
N LEU A 155 -7.95 16.69 24.77
CA LEU A 155 -6.59 16.51 25.27
C LEU A 155 -6.38 17.05 26.69
N THR A 156 -5.42 16.49 27.42
CA THR A 156 -4.90 17.03 28.68
C THR A 156 -4.03 18.27 28.39
N LYS A 157 -3.62 18.96 29.45
CA LYS A 157 -2.72 20.14 29.32
C LYS A 157 -1.36 19.78 28.74
N GLU A 158 -0.91 18.54 28.92
CA GLU A 158 0.34 18.02 28.36
C GLU A 158 0.18 17.48 26.94
N GLY A 159 -1.02 17.59 26.34
CA GLY A 159 -1.27 17.24 24.92
C GLY A 159 -1.57 15.76 24.65
N ALA A 160 -1.72 14.93 25.69
CA ALA A 160 -2.18 13.54 25.58
C ALA A 160 -3.72 13.47 25.59
N GLU A 161 -4.33 12.36 25.17
CA GLU A 161 -5.80 12.21 25.25
C GLU A 161 -6.31 12.29 26.70
N ASP A 162 -7.32 13.12 26.94
CA ASP A 162 -7.93 13.21 28.27
C ASP A 162 -8.97 12.10 28.46
N THR A 163 -8.48 10.88 28.72
CA THR A 163 -9.31 9.68 28.89
C THR A 163 -10.35 9.84 30.00
N LYS A 164 -10.08 10.66 31.02
CA LYS A 164 -11.04 10.95 32.10
C LYS A 164 -12.23 11.73 31.58
N VAL A 165 -11.99 12.81 30.83
CA VAL A 165 -13.05 13.61 30.20
C VAL A 165 -13.82 12.78 29.17
N ILE A 166 -13.13 11.96 28.38
CA ILE A 166 -13.73 11.08 27.37
C ILE A 166 -14.68 10.07 28.01
N ASN A 167 -14.23 9.34 29.04
CA ASN A 167 -15.02 8.29 29.69
C ASN A 167 -16.22 8.87 30.44
N PHE A 168 -16.03 9.98 31.16
CA PHE A 168 -17.13 10.67 31.83
C PHE A 168 -18.19 11.14 30.82
N SER A 169 -17.75 11.73 29.71
CA SER A 169 -18.66 12.20 28.66
C SER A 169 -19.46 11.06 28.03
N LYS A 170 -18.80 9.95 27.71
CA LYS A 170 -19.47 8.77 27.15
C LYS A 170 -20.50 8.20 28.12
N SER A 171 -20.19 8.14 29.41
CA SER A 171 -21.12 7.67 30.44
C SER A 171 -22.33 8.60 30.61
N LYS A 172 -22.12 9.93 30.57
CA LYS A 172 -23.18 10.91 30.85
C LYS A 172 -24.00 11.32 29.62
N TYR A 173 -23.38 11.38 28.45
CA TYR A 173 -23.97 11.94 27.22
C TYR A 173 -23.98 10.94 26.05
N GLY A 174 -23.48 9.72 26.24
CA GLY A 174 -23.42 8.68 25.20
C GLY A 174 -22.40 8.93 24.08
N LYS A 175 -21.69 10.07 24.13
CA LYS A 175 -20.73 10.49 23.10
C LYS A 175 -19.55 11.26 23.70
N PRO A 176 -18.37 11.28 23.05
CA PRO A 176 -17.22 12.04 23.53
C PRO A 176 -17.43 13.55 23.34
N ILE A 177 -17.39 14.32 24.42
CA ILE A 177 -17.57 15.79 24.43
C ILE A 177 -16.45 16.38 25.29
N CYS A 178 -15.80 17.45 24.83
CA CYS A 178 -14.75 18.12 25.60
C CYS A 178 -15.32 18.85 26.83
N TRP A 179 -14.47 19.11 27.82
CA TRP A 179 -14.86 19.78 29.06
C TRP A 179 -15.60 21.12 28.83
N ASN A 180 -15.11 21.96 27.91
CA ASN A 180 -15.72 23.26 27.63
C ASN A 180 -17.15 23.14 27.07
N CYS A 181 -17.40 22.15 26.21
CA CYS A 181 -18.75 21.89 25.69
C CYS A 181 -19.66 21.23 26.73
N GLN A 182 -19.11 20.42 27.66
CA GLN A 182 -19.88 19.89 28.79
C GLN A 182 -20.35 20.98 29.75
N GLN A 183 -19.54 22.01 30.00
CA GLN A 183 -19.92 23.13 30.88
C GLN A 183 -21.05 24.00 30.32
N LYS A 184 -21.13 24.12 28.98
CA LYS A 184 -22.25 24.81 28.30
C LYS A 184 -23.57 24.03 28.32
N LYS A 185 -23.54 22.76 28.75
CA LYS A 185 -24.71 21.88 28.87
C LYS A 185 -25.15 21.64 30.32
N LYS A 186 -24.47 22.24 31.29
CA LYS A 186 -24.96 22.32 32.67
C LYS A 186 -25.88 23.51 32.81
#